data_AF-A0A8H7GJU3-F1
#
_entry.id   AF-A0A8H7GJU3-F1
#
_cell.length_a   1.000
_cell.length_b   1.000
_cell.length_c   1.000
_cell.angle_alpha   90.00
_cell.angle_beta   90.00
_cell.angle_gamma   90.00
#
_symmetry.space_group_name_H-M   'P 1'
#
loop_
_entity.id
_entity.type
_entity.pdbx_description
1 polymer ?
#
loop_
_entity_poly.entity_id
_entity_poly.type
_entity_poly.pdbx_seq_one_letter_code
_entity_poly.pdbx_strand_id
1 'polypeptide(L)'
;MSTVIVQIPSVAAALFEFAAKNLYVRRLHKRIHLLSLPLELLEEVVKNLDWLELIRIRMTCKTFHQLSKSRNIRVQLVKRAQACDPHHTPLDRAIERYTADKLEDWAMRRLTQTENGLPNFKRESVGQRNFYLDLGVEHSVLLPGGRWLVSSLKLGGLVVTDLDSSEVHHQTIWESREDVDEWPAISLVYSVDEEATNLTFDLALDRWDPSSEISDRLVKLYFWRVSLSEDGTTFIAQFLNSFWTSGQYLGVSTTLKEDYFARIARSRRGHHCVEIFHWRKSTSDMHYKSSFRAKSASASLWTCVRLLPESRVLIVTDDSLSIYHLPEMAYTDDISVEEDPLQIPIHTFPLGGKMRVGGMSRLITDSQETRLVVLNGTGIYEFVIPHARDLAPTAFLRVTLKQEPRDAQAFLGLHKAILRFRDGYALPIGYSCRNPLQDPLLVEDTPSMRFKIPGDFMPYRPPIMDEGVGRLTYLQRNGNIIVIDFGKYSRHGA
;
A
#
# COMPACT_ATOMS: atom_id res chain seq x y z
N MET A 1 44.47 -30.55 25.46
CA MET A 1 45.22 -29.39 25.98
C MET A 1 44.33 -28.19 25.83
N SER A 2 43.67 -27.79 26.91
CA SER A 2 42.62 -26.77 26.92
C SER A 2 43.17 -25.46 27.48
N THR A 3 43.15 -24.42 26.67
CA THR A 3 43.54 -23.06 27.03
C THR A 3 42.38 -22.39 27.77
N VAL A 4 42.59 -22.08 29.05
CA VAL A 4 41.66 -21.29 29.87
C VAL A 4 41.94 -19.81 29.59
N ILE A 5 41.02 -19.14 28.89
CA ILE A 5 41.03 -17.68 28.74
C ILE A 5 40.35 -17.10 29.97
N VAL A 6 41.14 -16.48 30.83
CA VAL A 6 40.65 -15.70 31.98
C VAL A 6 40.13 -14.36 31.45
N GLN A 7 38.80 -14.18 31.43
CA GLN A 7 38.18 -12.87 31.24
C GLN A 7 38.32 -12.06 32.53
N ILE A 8 39.11 -10.99 32.48
CA ILE A 8 39.12 -9.95 33.50
C ILE A 8 37.96 -8.98 33.18
N PRO A 9 37.04 -8.68 34.11
CA PRO A 9 36.00 -7.69 33.86
C PRO A 9 36.60 -6.28 33.89
N SER A 10 36.36 -5.51 32.83
CA SER A 10 36.69 -4.08 32.73
C SER A 10 35.77 -3.25 33.62
N VAL A 11 36.04 -3.26 34.93
CA VAL A 11 35.37 -2.39 35.92
C VAL A 11 35.72 -0.91 35.67
N ALA A 12 36.85 -0.64 35.01
CA ALA A 12 37.28 0.72 34.66
C ALA A 12 36.39 1.39 33.61
N ALA A 13 35.84 0.66 32.63
CA ALA A 13 34.95 1.23 31.61
C ALA A 13 33.59 1.63 32.20
N ALA A 14 33.03 0.78 33.07
CA ALA A 14 31.77 1.08 33.76
C ALA A 14 31.90 2.23 34.78
N LEU A 15 33.06 2.34 35.46
CA LEU A 15 33.33 3.46 36.37
C LEU A 15 33.54 4.78 35.64
N PHE A 16 34.13 4.79 34.44
CA PHE A 16 34.24 6.00 33.62
C PHE A 16 32.89 6.46 33.08
N GLU A 17 32.01 5.56 32.63
CA GLU A 17 30.65 5.94 32.23
C GLU A 17 29.80 6.44 33.41
N PHE A 18 29.94 5.82 34.59
CA PHE A 18 29.18 6.20 35.78
C PHE A 18 29.69 7.51 36.43
N ALA A 19 31.01 7.73 36.43
CA ALA A 19 31.61 8.97 36.90
C ALA A 19 31.36 10.13 35.93
N ALA A 20 31.41 9.90 34.62
CA ALA A 20 31.05 10.90 33.62
C ALA A 20 29.57 11.27 33.72
N LYS A 21 28.65 10.31 33.86
CA LYS A 21 27.22 10.57 34.10
C LYS A 21 26.99 11.37 35.39
N ASN A 22 27.66 11.02 36.50
CA ASN A 22 27.47 11.72 37.77
C ASN A 22 28.10 13.12 37.79
N LEU A 23 29.23 13.35 37.12
CA LEU A 23 29.80 14.70 36.94
C LEU A 23 28.95 15.56 36.01
N TYR A 24 28.34 14.99 34.97
CA TYR A 24 27.39 15.67 34.09
C TYR A 24 26.13 16.08 34.87
N VAL A 25 25.56 15.17 35.66
CA VAL A 25 24.36 15.40 36.48
C VAL A 25 24.62 16.39 37.62
N ARG A 26 25.82 16.39 38.23
CA ARG A 26 26.20 17.38 39.26
C ARG A 26 26.54 18.76 38.68
N ARG A 27 27.03 18.87 37.44
CA ARG A 27 27.18 20.17 36.76
C ARG A 27 25.83 20.74 36.31
N LEU A 28 24.88 19.91 35.90
CA LEU A 28 23.51 20.30 35.55
C LEU A 28 22.68 20.84 36.74
N HIS A 29 23.09 20.56 37.99
CA HIS A 29 22.47 21.16 39.18
C HIS A 29 22.69 22.67 39.31
N LYS A 30 23.69 23.25 38.63
CA LYS A 30 23.71 24.68 38.32
C LYS A 30 22.95 24.86 37.01
N ARG A 31 21.65 25.16 37.09
CA ARG A 31 20.71 25.32 35.95
C ARG A 31 21.42 25.78 34.67
N ILE A 32 21.81 24.83 33.83
CA ILE A 32 22.29 25.17 32.49
C ILE A 32 21.05 25.70 31.77
N HIS A 33 21.03 27.01 31.57
CA HIS A 33 19.99 27.61 30.74
C HIS A 33 20.21 27.06 29.33
N LEU A 34 19.30 26.21 28.83
CA LEU A 34 19.43 25.62 27.48
C LEU A 34 19.65 26.70 26.41
N LEU A 35 19.08 27.90 26.65
CA LEU A 35 19.21 29.09 25.82
C LEU A 35 20.60 29.76 25.86
N SER A 36 21.49 29.36 26.76
CA SER A 36 22.89 29.83 26.78
C SER A 36 23.80 28.99 25.89
N LEU A 37 23.30 27.91 25.29
CA LEU A 37 24.04 27.13 24.31
C LEU A 37 24.13 27.87 22.97
N PRO A 38 25.24 27.74 22.23
CA PRO A 38 25.31 28.09 20.81
C PRO A 38 24.13 27.51 20.02
N LEU A 39 23.68 28.23 19.01
CA LEU A 39 22.47 27.89 18.24
C LEU A 39 22.59 26.51 17.58
N GLU A 40 23.79 26.15 17.14
CA GLU A 40 24.11 24.88 16.48
C GLU A 40 23.93 23.71 17.45
N LEU A 41 24.39 23.85 18.70
CA LEU A 41 24.20 22.84 19.73
C LEU A 41 22.73 22.73 20.13
N LEU A 42 22.02 23.86 20.18
CA LEU A 42 20.59 23.88 20.46
C LEU A 42 19.80 23.19 19.34
N GLU A 43 20.17 23.40 18.08
CA GLU A 43 19.60 22.72 16.92
C GLU A 43 19.83 21.20 17.00
N GLU A 44 21.04 20.75 17.35
CA GLU A 44 21.33 19.31 17.53
C GLU A 44 20.53 18.68 18.68
N VAL A 45 20.35 19.38 19.80
CA VAL A 45 19.45 18.92 20.87
C VAL A 45 18.03 18.78 20.35
N VAL A 46 17.53 19.80 19.64
CA VAL A 46 16.16 19.83 19.11
C VAL A 46 15.94 18.76 18.02
N LYS A 47 16.94 18.48 17.18
CA LYS A 47 16.90 17.37 16.20
C LYS A 47 16.67 16.02 16.86
N ASN A 48 17.02 15.85 18.13
CA ASN A 48 16.88 14.58 18.86
C ASN A 48 15.52 14.40 19.55
N LEU A 49 14.70 15.47 19.65
CA LEU A 49 13.37 15.41 20.25
C LEU A 49 12.37 14.68 19.36
N ASP A 50 11.42 13.97 19.97
CA ASP A 50 10.27 13.42 19.23
C ASP A 50 9.36 14.54 18.68
N TRP A 51 8.37 14.20 17.86
CA TRP A 51 7.52 15.21 17.22
C TRP A 51 6.56 15.90 18.20
N LEU A 52 6.11 15.23 19.25
CA LEU A 52 5.27 15.80 20.31
C LEU A 52 6.08 16.78 21.17
N GLU A 53 7.29 16.41 21.54
CA GLU A 53 8.27 17.23 22.21
C GLU A 53 8.63 18.45 21.36
N LEU A 54 8.83 18.29 20.05
CA LEU A 54 9.04 19.40 19.12
C LEU A 54 7.89 20.41 19.13
N ILE A 55 6.64 19.94 19.18
CA ILE A 55 5.47 20.82 19.32
C ILE A 55 5.47 21.51 20.68
N ARG A 56 5.74 20.78 21.77
CA ARG A 56 5.79 21.34 23.12
C ARG A 56 6.85 22.42 23.26
N ILE A 57 8.08 22.19 22.81
CA ILE A 57 9.16 23.18 22.93
C ILE A 57 8.88 24.43 22.10
N ARG A 58 8.18 24.31 20.96
CA ARG A 58 7.79 25.46 20.12
C ARG A 58 6.91 26.47 20.88
N MET A 59 6.13 26.00 21.85
CA MET A 59 5.26 26.84 22.68
C MET A 59 6.00 27.51 23.86
N THR A 60 7.25 27.16 24.13
CA THR A 60 7.97 27.64 25.33
C THR A 60 8.58 29.04 25.14
N CYS A 61 9.26 29.29 24.03
CA CYS A 61 9.88 30.60 23.75
C CYS A 61 10.10 30.84 22.25
N LYS A 62 10.38 32.10 21.87
CA LYS A 62 10.60 32.52 20.48
C LYS A 62 11.79 31.79 19.81
N THR A 63 12.87 31.55 20.55
CA THR A 63 14.07 30.86 20.02
C THR A 63 13.76 29.42 19.62
N PHE A 64 13.09 28.65 20.50
CA PHE A 64 12.67 27.29 20.17
C PHE A 64 11.61 27.26 19.08
N HIS A 65 10.72 28.25 19.06
CA HIS A 65 9.78 28.40 17.96
C HIS A 65 10.48 28.51 16.61
N GLN A 66 11.47 29.40 16.51
CA GLN A 66 12.27 29.59 15.29
C GLN A 66 13.08 28.34 14.93
N LEU A 67 13.77 27.73 15.91
CA LEU A 67 14.53 26.50 15.69
C LEU A 67 13.67 25.36 15.18
N SER A 68 12.50 25.12 15.80
CA SER A 68 11.58 24.05 15.38
C SER A 68 11.09 24.22 13.94
N LYS A 69 11.16 25.44 13.38
CA LYS A 69 10.82 25.76 11.99
C LYS A 69 12.00 25.67 11.03
N SER A 70 13.23 25.46 11.53
CA SER A 70 14.41 25.30 10.69
C SER A 70 14.26 24.08 9.78
N ARG A 71 14.72 24.22 8.53
CA ARG A 71 14.62 23.16 7.53
C ARG A 71 15.32 21.87 7.98
N ASN A 72 16.48 21.99 8.63
CA ASN A 72 17.25 20.85 9.10
C ASN A 72 16.47 19.98 10.10
N ILE A 73 15.76 20.62 11.04
CA ILE A 73 14.91 19.90 12.00
C ILE A 73 13.74 19.20 11.27
N ARG A 74 13.16 19.84 10.23
CA ARG A 74 12.09 19.21 9.42
C ARG A 74 12.56 18.03 8.59
N VAL A 75 13.73 18.13 7.99
CA VAL A 75 14.36 16.99 7.29
C VAL A 75 14.55 15.83 8.25
N GLN A 76 15.03 16.09 9.46
CA GLN A 76 15.19 15.03 10.46
C GLN A 76 13.85 14.41 10.87
N LEU A 77 12.79 15.22 10.98
CA LEU A 77 11.44 14.75 11.24
C LEU A 77 10.91 13.84 10.11
N VAL A 78 11.16 14.19 8.85
CA VAL A 78 10.81 13.37 7.67
C VAL A 78 11.56 12.04 7.71
N LYS A 79 12.87 12.04 7.98
CA LYS A 79 13.67 10.80 8.08
C LYS A 79 13.12 9.86 9.15
N ARG A 80 12.69 10.39 10.30
CA ARG A 80 12.03 9.59 11.34
C ARG A 80 10.68 9.05 10.89
N ALA A 81 9.87 9.88 10.24
CA ALA A 81 8.58 9.45 9.70
C ALA A 81 8.75 8.32 8.68
N GLN A 82 9.77 8.38 7.82
CA GLN A 82 10.14 7.30 6.89
C GLN A 82 10.61 6.04 7.63
N ALA A 83 11.41 6.18 8.68
CA ALA A 83 11.88 5.03 9.48
C ALA A 83 10.75 4.32 10.24
N CYS A 84 9.67 5.06 10.57
CA CYS A 84 8.48 4.50 11.20
C CYS A 84 7.44 3.97 10.21
N ASP A 85 7.55 4.31 8.93
CA ASP A 85 6.58 3.96 7.90
C ASP A 85 6.80 2.52 7.41
N PRO A 86 5.87 1.58 7.70
CA PRO A 86 6.02 0.20 7.28
C PRO A 86 5.90 0.02 5.76
N HIS A 87 5.35 0.99 5.03
CA HIS A 87 5.18 0.92 3.58
C HIS A 87 6.35 1.53 2.81
N HIS A 88 7.40 1.99 3.51
CA HIS A 88 8.57 2.64 2.93
C HIS A 88 8.21 3.73 1.90
N THR A 89 7.18 4.52 2.20
CA THR A 89 6.60 5.44 1.22
C THR A 89 7.64 6.47 0.76
N PRO A 90 7.93 6.57 -0.55
CA PRO A 90 8.85 7.57 -1.05
C PRO A 90 8.28 8.99 -0.93
N LEU A 91 9.17 9.98 -0.92
CA LEU A 91 8.79 11.37 -1.17
C LEU A 91 8.35 11.50 -2.63
N ASP A 92 7.43 12.44 -2.91
CA ASP A 92 7.02 12.65 -4.31
C ASP A 92 8.12 13.27 -5.19
N ARG A 93 9.14 13.87 -4.56
CA ARG A 93 10.31 14.49 -5.21
C ARG A 93 11.49 14.53 -4.24
N ALA A 94 12.65 14.94 -4.77
CA ALA A 94 13.84 15.20 -3.98
C ALA A 94 13.56 16.12 -2.77
N ILE A 95 14.07 15.76 -1.59
CA ILE A 95 13.78 16.43 -0.31
C ILE A 95 14.21 17.91 -0.32
N GLU A 96 15.20 18.26 -1.13
CA GLU A 96 15.71 19.61 -1.39
C GLU A 96 14.64 20.54 -1.96
N ARG A 97 13.69 19.99 -2.73
CA ARG A 97 12.63 20.75 -3.41
C ARG A 97 11.44 21.07 -2.50
N TYR A 98 11.38 20.50 -1.30
CA TYR A 98 10.33 20.79 -0.35
C TYR A 98 10.65 22.05 0.46
N THR A 99 9.62 22.88 0.65
CA THR A 99 9.66 23.93 1.66
C THR A 99 9.63 23.29 3.06
N ALA A 100 10.17 23.99 4.07
CA ALA A 100 10.16 23.50 5.45
C ALA A 100 8.73 23.17 5.94
N ASP A 101 7.74 23.95 5.51
CA ASP A 101 6.33 23.71 5.83
C ASP A 101 5.81 22.41 5.19
N LYS A 102 6.12 22.15 3.90
CA LYS A 102 5.69 20.90 3.26
C LYS A 102 6.36 19.67 3.90
N LEU A 103 7.61 19.80 4.34
CA LEU A 103 8.30 18.73 5.10
C LEU A 103 7.63 18.45 6.44
N GLU A 104 7.24 19.50 7.18
CA GLU A 104 6.46 19.33 8.41
C GLU A 104 5.15 18.61 8.12
N ASP A 105 4.34 19.09 7.17
CA ASP A 105 3.06 18.48 6.87
C ASP A 105 3.19 17.01 6.47
N TRP A 106 4.18 16.71 5.62
CA TRP A 106 4.45 15.36 5.16
C TRP A 106 4.78 14.42 6.33
N ALA A 107 5.65 14.85 7.24
CA ALA A 107 6.07 14.03 8.37
C ALA A 107 4.97 13.90 9.43
N MET A 108 4.28 15.01 9.74
CA MET A 108 3.22 15.05 10.74
C MET A 108 2.05 14.13 10.39
N ARG A 109 1.65 14.08 9.12
CA ARG A 109 0.58 13.16 8.69
C ARG A 109 0.92 11.69 8.99
N ARG A 110 2.18 11.28 8.87
CA ARG A 110 2.60 9.89 9.12
C ARG A 110 2.82 9.58 10.60
N LEU A 111 3.48 10.50 11.30
CA LEU A 111 3.78 10.32 12.72
C LEU A 111 2.50 10.28 13.56
N THR A 112 1.53 11.16 13.25
CA THR A 112 0.21 11.13 13.90
C THR A 112 -0.54 9.83 13.63
N GLN A 113 -0.43 9.25 12.44
CA GLN A 113 -1.07 7.95 12.13
C GLN A 113 -0.46 6.77 12.89
N THR A 114 0.84 6.85 13.20
CA THR A 114 1.56 5.81 13.93
C THR A 114 1.20 5.83 15.41
N GLU A 115 1.04 7.01 16.00
CA GLU A 115 0.79 7.15 17.44
C GLU A 115 -0.69 7.17 17.85
N ASN A 116 -1.57 7.82 17.07
CA ASN A 116 -2.95 8.07 17.50
C ASN A 116 -3.89 6.86 17.32
N GLY A 117 -3.38 5.68 16.97
CA GLY A 117 -4.20 4.51 16.68
C GLY A 117 -5.28 4.81 15.63
N LEU A 118 -6.43 4.13 15.72
CA LEU A 118 -7.62 4.51 14.95
C LEU A 118 -8.26 5.75 15.61
N PRO A 119 -8.70 6.76 14.85
CA PRO A 119 -9.42 7.88 15.42
C PRO A 119 -10.62 7.38 16.22
N ASN A 120 -10.94 8.02 17.35
CA ASN A 120 -12.21 7.75 18.03
C ASN A 120 -13.34 8.34 17.17
N PHE A 121 -13.98 7.50 16.35
CA PHE A 121 -15.05 7.88 15.39
C PHE A 121 -16.30 8.48 16.03
N LYS A 122 -16.35 8.62 17.36
CA LYS A 122 -17.54 9.01 18.11
C LYS A 122 -17.88 10.50 18.07
N ARG A 123 -17.06 11.41 17.51
CA ARG A 123 -17.37 12.84 17.63
C ARG A 123 -16.78 13.84 16.64
N GLU A 124 -15.82 13.47 15.80
CA GLU A 124 -15.20 14.43 14.88
C GLU A 124 -15.75 14.26 13.47
N SER A 125 -16.02 15.39 12.80
CA SER A 125 -16.32 15.43 11.38
C SER A 125 -15.10 14.92 10.62
N VAL A 126 -15.07 13.63 10.31
CA VAL A 126 -14.04 13.07 9.43
C VAL A 126 -14.09 13.87 8.14
N GLY A 127 -12.94 14.39 7.71
CA GLY A 127 -12.85 15.23 6.53
C GLY A 127 -13.25 14.42 5.30
N GLN A 128 -14.49 14.58 4.85
CA GLN A 128 -15.00 13.93 3.66
C GLN A 128 -15.04 14.91 2.51
N ARG A 129 -14.54 14.48 1.35
CA ARG A 129 -14.60 15.23 0.09
C ARG A 129 -15.14 14.32 -1.01
N ASN A 130 -16.01 14.87 -1.86
CA ASN A 130 -16.51 14.18 -3.03
C ASN A 130 -15.82 14.79 -4.25
N PHE A 131 -15.26 13.94 -5.10
CA PHE A 131 -14.63 14.31 -6.35
C PHE A 131 -15.51 13.84 -7.49
N TYR A 132 -15.87 14.79 -8.35
CA TYR A 132 -16.60 14.56 -9.58
C TYR A 132 -15.63 14.69 -10.74
N LEU A 133 -15.64 13.69 -11.62
CA LEU A 133 -14.96 13.74 -12.90
C LEU A 133 -16.05 13.58 -13.96
N ASP A 134 -16.13 14.51 -14.91
CA ASP A 134 -17.25 14.62 -15.84
C ASP A 134 -17.51 13.32 -16.63
N LEU A 135 -16.45 12.60 -16.98
CA LEU A 135 -16.52 11.34 -17.72
C LEU A 135 -16.79 10.11 -16.83
N GLY A 136 -16.80 10.28 -15.50
CA GLY A 136 -16.95 9.23 -14.51
C GLY A 136 -15.75 8.28 -14.46
N VAL A 137 -15.46 7.75 -13.26
CA VAL A 137 -14.37 6.80 -13.04
C VAL A 137 -14.86 5.35 -13.10
N GLU A 138 -14.08 4.49 -13.76
CA GLU A 138 -14.26 3.03 -13.75
C GLU A 138 -13.35 2.36 -12.73
N HIS A 139 -12.13 2.85 -12.65
CA HIS A 139 -11.05 2.29 -11.86
C HIS A 139 -10.20 3.39 -11.28
N SER A 140 -9.72 3.17 -10.07
CA SER A 140 -8.71 4.05 -9.49
C SER A 140 -7.70 3.26 -8.67
N VAL A 141 -6.51 3.86 -8.52
CA VAL A 141 -5.45 3.39 -7.65
C VAL A 141 -4.86 4.58 -6.91
N LEU A 142 -4.67 4.42 -5.61
CA LEU A 142 -4.05 5.43 -4.75
C LEU A 142 -2.54 5.16 -4.71
N LEU A 143 -1.74 6.12 -5.17
CA LEU A 143 -0.28 6.02 -5.15
C LEU A 143 0.26 6.14 -3.71
N PRO A 144 1.47 5.64 -3.43
CA PRO A 144 2.05 5.73 -2.10
C PRO A 144 2.13 7.18 -1.60
N GLY A 145 1.75 7.35 -0.32
CA GLY A 145 1.68 8.63 0.36
C GLY A 145 0.32 9.31 0.25
N GLY A 146 -0.63 8.68 -0.44
CA GLY A 146 -2.04 9.06 -0.50
C GLY A 146 -2.33 10.38 -1.21
N ARG A 147 -1.34 11.16 -1.66
CA ARG A 147 -1.59 12.44 -2.33
C ARG A 147 -2.21 12.27 -3.72
N TRP A 148 -1.71 11.32 -4.48
CA TRP A 148 -2.03 11.18 -5.90
C TRP A 148 -2.95 9.99 -6.15
N LEU A 149 -4.05 10.24 -6.86
CA LEU A 149 -4.99 9.22 -7.29
C LEU A 149 -4.97 9.10 -8.81
N VAL A 150 -4.64 7.93 -9.34
CA VAL A 150 -4.71 7.64 -10.77
C VAL A 150 -6.05 6.98 -11.06
N SER A 151 -6.77 7.45 -12.07
CA SER A 151 -8.10 6.93 -12.43
C SER A 151 -8.22 6.66 -13.93
N SER A 152 -8.87 5.56 -14.28
CA SER A 152 -9.37 5.28 -15.63
C SER A 152 -10.80 5.79 -15.75
N LEU A 153 -11.10 6.49 -16.84
CA LEU A 153 -12.43 7.05 -17.10
C LEU A 153 -13.28 6.12 -17.98
N LYS A 154 -14.61 6.29 -17.94
CA LYS A 154 -15.57 5.46 -18.69
C LYS A 154 -15.49 5.61 -20.21
N LEU A 155 -15.05 6.77 -20.71
CA LEU A 155 -14.90 7.03 -22.14
C LEU A 155 -13.44 6.90 -22.59
N GLY A 156 -12.66 6.07 -21.92
CA GLY A 156 -11.23 6.02 -22.18
C GLY A 156 -10.43 7.10 -21.46
N GLY A 157 -9.11 7.03 -21.58
CA GLY A 157 -8.20 7.98 -20.93
C GLY A 157 -7.81 7.61 -19.50
N LEU A 158 -6.76 8.29 -19.03
CA LEU A 158 -6.21 8.19 -17.69
C LEU A 158 -5.97 9.60 -17.13
N VAL A 159 -6.37 9.80 -15.88
CA VAL A 159 -6.18 11.07 -15.16
C VAL A 159 -5.46 10.83 -13.85
N VAL A 160 -4.70 11.83 -13.41
CA VAL A 160 -4.13 11.91 -12.07
C VAL A 160 -4.77 13.07 -11.33
N THR A 161 -5.27 12.84 -10.12
CA THR A 161 -5.90 13.86 -9.27
C THR A 161 -5.04 14.14 -8.04
N ASP A 162 -4.79 15.43 -7.75
CA ASP A 162 -4.14 15.86 -6.51
C ASP A 162 -5.19 15.93 -5.38
N LEU A 163 -5.12 14.98 -4.46
CA LEU A 163 -6.03 14.92 -3.32
C LEU A 163 -5.66 15.90 -2.19
N ASP A 164 -4.51 16.57 -2.27
CA ASP A 164 -4.13 17.61 -1.30
C ASP A 164 -4.46 19.02 -1.78
N SER A 165 -4.79 19.20 -3.05
CA SER A 165 -5.21 20.47 -3.59
C SER A 165 -6.54 20.93 -2.95
N SER A 166 -6.65 22.23 -2.68
CA SER A 166 -7.89 22.86 -2.18
C SER A 166 -8.98 22.88 -3.25
N GLU A 167 -8.58 22.99 -4.51
CA GLU A 167 -9.42 22.88 -5.69
C GLU A 167 -9.21 21.51 -6.32
N VAL A 168 -10.27 20.91 -6.88
CA VAL A 168 -10.14 19.62 -7.57
C VAL A 168 -9.30 19.81 -8.83
N HIS A 169 -8.01 19.55 -8.72
CA HIS A 169 -7.08 19.59 -9.84
C HIS A 169 -6.83 18.17 -10.32
N HIS A 170 -7.17 17.92 -11.58
CA HIS A 170 -6.84 16.70 -12.27
C HIS A 170 -6.06 17.03 -13.54
N GLN A 171 -5.15 16.13 -13.89
CA GLN A 171 -4.36 16.20 -15.10
C GLN A 171 -4.62 14.94 -15.92
N THR A 172 -5.00 15.12 -17.18
CA THR A 172 -5.03 14.02 -18.15
C THR A 172 -3.61 13.62 -18.49
N ILE A 173 -3.25 12.36 -18.22
CA ILE A 173 -1.94 11.80 -18.56
C ILE A 173 -2.00 10.95 -19.83
N TRP A 174 -3.20 10.51 -20.23
CA TRP A 174 -3.43 9.84 -21.51
C TRP A 174 -4.88 10.06 -21.96
N GLU A 175 -5.05 10.31 -23.26
CA GLU A 175 -6.35 10.48 -23.92
C GLU A 175 -6.61 9.29 -24.83
N SER A 176 -7.88 8.87 -24.91
CA SER A 176 -8.37 7.86 -25.86
C SER A 176 -8.06 8.30 -27.29
N ARG A 177 -7.46 7.41 -28.10
CA ARG A 177 -7.14 7.68 -29.52
C ARG A 177 -7.82 6.73 -30.48
N GLU A 178 -8.20 5.54 -30.02
CA GLU A 178 -8.83 4.49 -30.80
C GLU A 178 -10.17 4.09 -30.17
N ASP A 179 -11.11 3.54 -30.94
CA ASP A 179 -12.39 3.04 -30.38
C ASP A 179 -12.17 1.98 -29.29
N VAL A 180 -11.10 1.19 -29.43
CA VAL A 180 -10.66 0.18 -28.44
C VAL A 180 -10.29 0.83 -27.10
N ASP A 181 -9.86 2.09 -27.12
CA ASP A 181 -9.54 2.85 -25.92
C ASP A 181 -10.79 3.28 -25.15
N GLU A 182 -12.00 3.13 -25.70
CA GLU A 182 -13.28 3.38 -25.01
C GLU A 182 -13.84 2.12 -24.33
N TRP A 183 -13.20 0.97 -24.54
CA TRP A 183 -13.63 -0.28 -23.89
C TRP A 183 -13.49 -0.23 -22.37
N PRO A 184 -14.39 -0.87 -21.60
CA PRO A 184 -14.35 -0.78 -20.15
C PRO A 184 -13.03 -1.32 -19.59
N ALA A 185 -12.46 -0.61 -18.63
CA ALA A 185 -11.32 -1.10 -17.87
C ALA A 185 -11.75 -2.25 -16.93
N ILE A 186 -10.95 -3.33 -16.90
CA ILE A 186 -11.12 -4.46 -15.97
C ILE A 186 -10.27 -4.27 -14.73
N SER A 187 -9.05 -3.75 -14.91
CA SER A 187 -8.07 -3.57 -13.85
C SER A 187 -7.14 -2.41 -14.14
N LEU A 188 -6.66 -1.78 -13.07
CA LEU A 188 -5.65 -0.74 -13.08
C LEU A 188 -4.68 -1.05 -11.94
N VAL A 189 -3.41 -1.25 -12.24
CA VAL A 189 -2.36 -1.57 -11.25
C VAL A 189 -1.09 -0.79 -11.56
N TYR A 190 -0.26 -0.59 -10.56
CA TYR A 190 0.99 0.14 -10.71
C TYR A 190 2.13 -0.53 -9.94
N SER A 191 3.36 -0.20 -10.31
CA SER A 191 4.60 -0.56 -9.61
C SER A 191 5.46 0.69 -9.49
N VAL A 192 5.83 1.10 -8.28
CA VAL A 192 6.69 2.27 -8.06
C VAL A 192 8.14 1.92 -8.34
N ASP A 193 8.86 2.85 -8.96
CA ASP A 193 10.31 2.84 -9.08
C ASP A 193 10.89 3.49 -7.82
N GLU A 194 11.35 2.66 -6.87
CA GLU A 194 11.87 3.10 -5.58
C GLU A 194 13.23 3.81 -5.69
N GLU A 195 13.94 3.63 -6.81
CA GLU A 195 15.25 4.23 -7.06
C GLU A 195 15.14 5.62 -7.70
N ALA A 196 13.97 5.97 -8.24
CA ALA A 196 13.74 7.25 -8.88
C ALA A 196 13.75 8.42 -7.88
N THR A 197 14.35 9.55 -8.29
CA THR A 197 14.44 10.77 -7.45
C THR A 197 13.10 11.49 -7.29
N ASN A 198 12.23 11.34 -8.28
CA ASN A 198 10.84 11.83 -8.26
C ASN A 198 9.90 10.63 -8.40
N LEU A 199 8.67 10.79 -7.91
CA LEU A 199 7.65 9.75 -7.99
C LEU A 199 7.50 9.27 -9.44
N THR A 200 8.00 8.06 -9.67
CA THR A 200 7.98 7.39 -10.96
C THR A 200 7.39 6.02 -10.75
N PHE A 201 6.49 5.62 -11.62
CA PHE A 201 5.85 4.31 -11.54
C PHE A 201 5.48 3.80 -12.92
N ASP A 202 5.56 2.50 -13.08
CA ASP A 202 4.99 1.81 -14.22
C ASP A 202 3.51 1.52 -13.92
N LEU A 203 2.65 1.73 -14.91
CA LEU A 203 1.20 1.62 -14.83
C LEU A 203 0.72 0.61 -15.86
N ALA A 204 -0.13 -0.33 -15.46
CA ALA A 204 -0.77 -1.27 -16.36
C ALA A 204 -2.29 -1.12 -16.31
N LEU A 205 -2.91 -1.10 -17.49
CA LEU A 205 -4.36 -1.05 -17.69
C LEU A 205 -4.78 -2.23 -18.55
N ASP A 206 -5.83 -2.91 -18.10
CA ASP A 206 -6.48 -4.01 -18.83
C ASP A 206 -7.85 -3.51 -19.31
N ARG A 207 -8.11 -3.56 -20.62
CA ARG A 207 -9.41 -3.27 -21.24
C ARG A 207 -9.90 -4.46 -22.05
N TRP A 208 -11.21 -4.68 -22.06
CA TRP A 208 -11.81 -5.82 -22.74
C TRP A 208 -12.91 -5.42 -23.70
N ASP A 209 -13.03 -6.18 -24.78
CA ASP A 209 -14.07 -5.95 -25.79
C ASP A 209 -15.45 -6.36 -25.27
N PRO A 210 -16.38 -5.42 -25.02
CA PRO A 210 -17.72 -5.76 -24.56
C PRO A 210 -18.56 -6.49 -25.63
N SER A 211 -18.18 -6.39 -26.90
CA SER A 211 -18.90 -6.98 -28.03
C SER A 211 -18.51 -8.44 -28.31
N SER A 212 -17.35 -8.86 -27.81
CA SER A 212 -16.83 -10.21 -28.02
C SER A 212 -17.65 -11.29 -27.30
N GLU A 213 -17.87 -12.43 -27.98
CA GLU A 213 -18.48 -13.60 -27.35
C GLU A 213 -17.63 -14.05 -26.15
N ILE A 214 -18.28 -14.64 -25.14
CA ILE A 214 -17.61 -15.08 -23.91
C ILE A 214 -16.42 -15.99 -24.20
N SER A 215 -16.47 -16.78 -25.28
CA SER A 215 -15.42 -17.71 -25.68
C SER A 215 -14.16 -17.03 -26.25
N ASP A 216 -14.31 -15.88 -26.91
CA ASP A 216 -13.24 -15.24 -27.70
C ASP A 216 -12.99 -13.80 -27.25
N ARG A 217 -13.10 -13.57 -25.94
CA ARG A 217 -12.86 -12.25 -25.37
C ARG A 217 -11.44 -11.79 -25.60
N LEU A 218 -11.31 -10.73 -26.37
CA LEU A 218 -10.07 -10.01 -26.58
C LEU A 218 -9.88 -8.99 -25.46
N VAL A 219 -8.69 -9.03 -24.88
CA VAL A 219 -8.21 -8.11 -23.88
C VAL A 219 -7.01 -7.37 -24.45
N LYS A 220 -7.00 -6.05 -24.33
CA LYS A 220 -5.85 -5.22 -24.67
C LYS A 220 -5.19 -4.74 -23.37
N LEU A 221 -3.91 -5.07 -23.23
CA LEU A 221 -3.09 -4.62 -22.13
C LEU A 221 -2.28 -3.43 -22.57
N TYR A 222 -2.21 -2.40 -21.72
CA TYR A 222 -1.44 -1.20 -21.96
C TYR A 222 -0.50 -0.92 -20.79
N PHE A 223 0.70 -0.44 -21.11
CA PHE A 223 1.76 -0.16 -20.16
C PHE A 223 2.32 1.24 -20.39
N TRP A 224 2.40 2.03 -19.32
CA TRP A 224 3.02 3.36 -19.32
C TRP A 224 4.04 3.47 -18.21
N ARG A 225 5.07 4.30 -18.42
CA ARG A 225 5.88 4.87 -17.37
C ARG A 225 5.36 6.26 -17.08
N VAL A 226 5.03 6.54 -15.83
CA VAL A 226 4.51 7.84 -15.41
C VAL A 226 5.48 8.43 -14.40
N SER A 227 5.97 9.64 -14.67
CA SER A 227 6.92 10.35 -13.81
C SER A 227 6.39 11.73 -13.44
N LEU A 228 6.51 12.10 -12.17
CA LEU A 228 6.27 13.46 -11.71
C LEU A 228 7.41 14.39 -12.15
N SER A 229 7.07 15.53 -12.75
CA SER A 229 8.01 16.57 -13.17
C SER A 229 8.81 17.11 -11.98
N GLU A 230 9.99 17.69 -12.25
CA GLU A 230 10.88 18.19 -11.20
C GLU A 230 10.27 19.27 -10.30
N ASP A 231 9.35 20.08 -10.83
CA ASP A 231 8.62 21.10 -10.08
C ASP A 231 7.50 20.49 -9.19
N GLY A 232 7.18 19.21 -9.37
CA GLY A 232 6.18 18.47 -8.62
C GLY A 232 4.75 18.89 -8.92
N THR A 233 4.49 19.40 -10.13
CA THR A 233 3.17 19.90 -10.54
C THR A 233 2.49 19.04 -11.60
N THR A 234 3.26 18.42 -12.50
CA THR A 234 2.72 17.69 -13.66
C THR A 234 3.27 16.28 -13.77
N PHE A 235 2.43 15.34 -14.16
CA PHE A 235 2.84 13.99 -14.54
C PHE A 235 3.08 13.92 -16.05
N ILE A 236 4.15 13.24 -16.42
CA ILE A 236 4.45 12.90 -17.81
C ILE A 236 4.28 11.40 -17.93
N ALA A 237 3.34 10.96 -18.78
CA ALA A 237 3.18 9.56 -19.11
C ALA A 237 3.83 9.24 -20.44
N GLN A 238 4.76 8.31 -20.41
CA GLN A 238 5.39 7.71 -21.58
C GLN A 238 4.74 6.35 -21.82
N PHE A 239 4.09 6.20 -22.97
CA PHE A 239 3.62 4.89 -23.41
C PHE A 239 4.83 3.97 -23.67
N LEU A 240 4.81 2.77 -23.10
CA LEU A 240 5.91 1.81 -23.19
C LEU A 240 5.56 0.65 -24.12
N ASN A 241 4.39 0.05 -23.93
CA ASN A 241 3.97 -1.11 -24.71
C ASN A 241 2.44 -1.31 -24.65
N SER A 242 1.90 -1.98 -25.65
CA SER A 242 0.57 -2.59 -25.59
C SER A 242 0.54 -3.87 -26.42
N PHE A 243 -0.30 -4.81 -26.01
CA PHE A 243 -0.54 -6.01 -26.78
C PHE A 243 -1.91 -6.61 -26.48
N TRP A 244 -2.41 -7.34 -27.46
CA TRP A 244 -3.63 -8.12 -27.37
C TRP A 244 -3.38 -9.45 -26.67
N THR A 245 -4.38 -9.98 -25.98
CA THR A 245 -4.34 -11.32 -25.41
C THR A 245 -5.77 -11.85 -25.24
N SER A 246 -5.93 -13.16 -25.28
CA SER A 246 -7.19 -13.84 -25.01
C SER A 246 -7.44 -13.98 -23.50
N GLY A 247 -8.69 -13.87 -23.06
CA GLY A 247 -9.00 -14.06 -21.64
C GLY A 247 -10.49 -14.00 -21.31
N GLN A 248 -11.05 -15.13 -20.85
CA GLN A 248 -12.49 -15.24 -20.58
C GLN A 248 -12.87 -14.90 -19.13
N TYR A 249 -12.55 -13.71 -18.58
CA TYR A 249 -13.22 -13.31 -17.33
C TYR A 249 -13.15 -11.83 -16.95
N LEU A 250 -14.27 -11.33 -16.41
CA LEU A 250 -14.40 -9.99 -15.84
C LEU A 250 -14.04 -10.00 -14.36
N GLY A 251 -12.94 -9.36 -14.00
CA GLY A 251 -12.72 -8.89 -12.63
C GLY A 251 -11.80 -9.77 -11.80
N VAL A 252 -10.64 -10.15 -12.34
CA VAL A 252 -9.64 -10.87 -11.56
C VAL A 252 -8.50 -9.98 -11.12
N SER A 253 -7.94 -10.34 -9.97
CA SER A 253 -6.76 -9.71 -9.42
C SER A 253 -5.66 -9.65 -10.46
N THR A 254 -5.08 -8.47 -10.60
CA THR A 254 -3.87 -8.23 -11.36
C THR A 254 -2.79 -7.69 -10.42
N THR A 255 -1.55 -7.81 -10.84
CA THR A 255 -0.39 -7.27 -10.15
C THR A 255 0.67 -6.92 -11.16
N LEU A 256 1.36 -5.82 -10.92
CA LEU A 256 2.52 -5.38 -11.70
C LEU A 256 3.69 -5.32 -10.74
N LYS A 257 4.81 -5.94 -11.11
CA LYS A 257 6.07 -5.83 -10.38
C LYS A 257 7.22 -5.92 -11.37
N GLU A 258 8.04 -4.88 -11.41
CA GLU A 258 9.16 -4.79 -12.36
C GLU A 258 8.65 -5.05 -13.80
N ASP A 259 9.29 -5.98 -14.51
CA ASP A 259 8.99 -6.34 -15.89
C ASP A 259 7.87 -7.37 -16.03
N TYR A 260 7.24 -7.76 -14.93
CA TYR A 260 6.25 -8.82 -14.87
C TYR A 260 4.86 -8.30 -14.56
N PHE A 261 3.90 -8.65 -15.42
CA PHE A 261 2.48 -8.45 -15.20
C PHE A 261 1.83 -9.81 -14.99
N ALA A 262 1.18 -10.01 -13.85
CA ALA A 262 0.44 -11.23 -13.59
C ALA A 262 -1.05 -10.95 -13.42
N ARG A 263 -1.86 -11.85 -13.95
CA ARG A 263 -3.30 -11.86 -13.79
C ARG A 263 -3.79 -13.27 -13.57
N ILE A 264 -4.97 -13.38 -13.00
CA ILE A 264 -5.73 -14.63 -13.09
C ILE A 264 -6.63 -14.51 -14.31
N ALA A 265 -6.61 -15.53 -15.16
CA ALA A 265 -7.43 -15.64 -16.34
C ALA A 265 -8.28 -16.91 -16.29
N ARG A 266 -9.14 -17.07 -17.29
CA ARG A 266 -9.86 -18.30 -17.53
C ARG A 266 -9.44 -18.81 -18.91
N SER A 267 -8.84 -20.00 -18.92
CA SER A 267 -8.49 -20.72 -20.14
C SER A 267 -9.72 -20.95 -21.03
N ARG A 268 -9.51 -21.22 -22.31
CA ARG A 268 -10.60 -21.52 -23.28
C ARG A 268 -11.48 -22.70 -22.87
N ARG A 269 -10.92 -23.65 -22.09
CA ARG A 269 -11.64 -24.81 -21.52
C ARG A 269 -12.45 -24.47 -20.27
N GLY A 270 -12.44 -23.21 -19.84
CA GLY A 270 -13.17 -22.73 -18.68
C GLY A 270 -12.47 -22.95 -17.34
N HIS A 271 -11.22 -23.42 -17.31
CA HIS A 271 -10.43 -23.52 -16.07
C HIS A 271 -9.75 -22.20 -15.74
N HIS A 272 -9.66 -21.85 -14.44
CA HIS A 272 -8.84 -20.73 -13.99
C HIS A 272 -7.36 -21.06 -14.15
N CYS A 273 -6.59 -20.11 -14.65
CA CYS A 273 -5.13 -20.18 -14.78
C CYS A 273 -4.50 -18.85 -14.36
N VAL A 274 -3.24 -18.90 -13.94
CA VAL A 274 -2.44 -17.69 -13.71
C VAL A 274 -1.64 -17.46 -14.97
N GLU A 275 -1.71 -16.25 -15.51
CA GLU A 275 -0.89 -15.81 -16.63
C GLU A 275 0.07 -14.75 -16.15
N ILE A 276 1.34 -14.90 -16.55
CA ILE A 276 2.42 -14.02 -16.16
C ILE A 276 3.19 -13.64 -17.41
N PHE A 277 3.07 -12.38 -17.78
CA PHE A 277 3.70 -11.81 -18.97
C PHE A 277 4.95 -11.05 -18.56
N HIS A 278 6.03 -11.23 -19.30
CA HIS A 278 7.11 -10.26 -19.32
C HIS A 278 6.71 -9.12 -20.26
N TRP A 279 6.00 -8.12 -19.73
CA TRP A 279 5.26 -7.17 -20.56
C TRP A 279 6.14 -6.35 -21.49
N ARG A 280 7.43 -6.14 -21.19
CA ARG A 280 8.40 -5.48 -22.10
C ARG A 280 8.81 -6.31 -23.32
N LYS A 281 8.71 -7.64 -23.24
CA LYS A 281 9.14 -8.58 -24.28
C LYS A 281 7.98 -9.13 -25.11
N SER A 282 6.75 -8.96 -24.63
CA SER A 282 5.54 -9.38 -25.33
C SER A 282 5.12 -8.37 -26.40
N THR A 283 4.63 -8.87 -27.52
CA THR A 283 3.95 -8.14 -28.59
C THR A 283 2.57 -8.73 -28.81
N SER A 284 1.75 -8.12 -29.67
CA SER A 284 0.44 -8.66 -30.05
C SER A 284 0.50 -9.99 -30.80
N ASP A 285 1.62 -10.26 -31.49
CA ASP A 285 1.79 -11.48 -32.29
C ASP A 285 2.49 -12.59 -31.49
N MET A 286 3.27 -12.21 -30.47
CA MET A 286 4.12 -13.15 -29.73
C MET A 286 4.29 -12.68 -28.29
N HIS A 287 3.81 -13.46 -27.34
CA HIS A 287 3.92 -13.19 -25.92
C HIS A 287 5.09 -13.95 -25.31
N TYR A 288 5.93 -13.25 -24.53
CA TYR A 288 6.87 -13.91 -23.64
C TYR A 288 6.18 -14.09 -22.29
N LYS A 289 5.55 -15.25 -22.09
CA LYS A 289 4.71 -15.51 -20.92
C LYS A 289 4.93 -16.90 -20.34
N SER A 290 4.46 -17.08 -19.12
CA SER A 290 4.20 -18.37 -18.51
C SER A 290 2.75 -18.42 -18.05
N SER A 291 2.11 -19.58 -18.20
CA SER A 291 0.79 -19.84 -17.65
C SER A 291 0.78 -21.19 -16.94
N PHE A 292 -0.02 -21.30 -15.88
CA PHE A 292 -0.20 -22.55 -15.16
C PHE A 292 -1.55 -22.62 -14.44
N ARG A 293 -2.01 -23.84 -14.18
CA ARG A 293 -3.15 -24.11 -13.30
C ARG A 293 -2.66 -24.32 -11.89
N ALA A 294 -3.22 -23.58 -10.94
CA ALA A 294 -3.03 -23.85 -9.53
C ALA A 294 -3.84 -25.09 -9.14
N LYS A 295 -3.20 -26.05 -8.46
CA LYS A 295 -3.89 -27.20 -7.88
C LYS A 295 -4.77 -26.74 -6.72
N SER A 296 -6.05 -26.49 -6.99
CA SER A 296 -7.03 -26.18 -5.95
C SER A 296 -7.79 -27.44 -5.53
N ALA A 297 -7.92 -27.66 -4.21
CA ALA A 297 -8.73 -28.75 -3.68
C ALA A 297 -10.24 -28.51 -3.90
N SER A 298 -10.63 -27.25 -4.09
CA SER A 298 -12.02 -26.84 -4.33
C SER A 298 -12.14 -26.09 -5.66
N ALA A 299 -13.34 -26.11 -6.27
CA ALA A 299 -13.68 -25.27 -7.43
C ALA A 299 -13.85 -23.78 -7.04
N SER A 300 -13.12 -23.30 -6.03
CA SER A 300 -13.21 -21.94 -5.52
C SER A 300 -12.81 -20.93 -6.58
N LEU A 301 -13.52 -19.82 -6.62
CA LEU A 301 -13.11 -18.63 -7.35
C LEU A 301 -11.81 -18.13 -6.74
N TRP A 302 -10.75 -18.03 -7.54
CA TRP A 302 -9.50 -17.44 -7.07
C TRP A 302 -9.71 -15.97 -6.77
N THR A 303 -9.20 -15.51 -5.64
CA THR A 303 -9.45 -14.15 -5.17
C THR A 303 -8.30 -13.22 -5.49
N CYS A 304 -7.05 -13.72 -5.47
CA CYS A 304 -5.89 -12.87 -5.62
C CYS A 304 -4.65 -13.55 -6.22
N VAL A 305 -3.86 -12.77 -6.97
CA VAL A 305 -2.49 -13.12 -7.39
C VAL A 305 -1.55 -11.97 -7.05
N ARG A 306 -0.36 -12.29 -6.52
CA ARG A 306 0.73 -11.33 -6.29
C ARG A 306 2.07 -11.93 -6.72
N LEU A 307 2.93 -11.06 -7.26
CA LEU A 307 4.31 -11.41 -7.56
C LEU A 307 5.16 -11.18 -6.31
N LEU A 308 5.83 -12.22 -5.86
CA LEU A 308 6.74 -12.20 -4.72
C LEU A 308 8.19 -12.09 -5.23
N PRO A 309 9.13 -11.62 -4.38
CA PRO A 309 10.56 -11.71 -4.66
C PRO A 309 11.01 -13.14 -5.00
N GLU A 310 12.15 -13.22 -5.68
CA GLU A 310 12.83 -14.48 -6.06
C GLU A 310 12.04 -15.38 -7.00
N SER A 311 11.29 -14.79 -7.94
CA SER A 311 10.54 -15.55 -8.95
C SER A 311 9.52 -16.48 -8.29
N ARG A 312 8.74 -15.94 -7.35
CA ARG A 312 7.65 -16.67 -6.67
C ARG A 312 6.32 -15.98 -6.92
N VAL A 313 5.25 -16.76 -6.87
CA VAL A 313 3.88 -16.29 -7.11
C VAL A 313 3.02 -16.67 -5.94
N LEU A 314 2.35 -15.69 -5.34
CA LEU A 314 1.34 -15.90 -4.32
C LEU A 314 -0.03 -15.98 -4.98
N ILE A 315 -0.76 -17.05 -4.70
CA ILE A 315 -2.17 -17.21 -5.11
C ILE A 315 -3.00 -17.36 -3.85
N VAL A 316 -4.07 -16.58 -3.76
CA VAL A 316 -5.03 -16.66 -2.66
C VAL A 316 -6.38 -17.10 -3.21
N THR A 317 -6.86 -18.24 -2.72
CA THR A 317 -8.19 -18.79 -2.99
C THR A 317 -9.13 -18.48 -1.83
N ASP A 318 -10.39 -18.89 -1.94
CA ASP A 318 -11.35 -18.73 -0.84
C ASP A 318 -10.93 -19.48 0.43
N ASP A 319 -10.18 -20.57 0.30
CA ASP A 319 -9.87 -21.54 1.35
C ASP A 319 -8.38 -21.72 1.62
N SER A 320 -7.50 -21.08 0.83
CA SER A 320 -6.07 -21.24 0.99
C SER A 320 -5.25 -20.06 0.48
N LEU A 321 -4.06 -19.92 1.05
CA LEU A 321 -2.98 -19.11 0.51
C LEU A 321 -1.87 -20.06 0.08
N SER A 322 -1.48 -20.00 -1.19
CA SER A 322 -0.49 -20.90 -1.77
C SER A 322 0.62 -20.14 -2.47
N ILE A 323 1.86 -20.60 -2.30
CA ILE A 323 3.06 -20.02 -2.92
C ILE A 323 3.59 -20.99 -3.96
N TYR A 324 3.86 -20.49 -5.16
CA TYR A 324 4.36 -21.25 -6.30
C TYR A 324 5.70 -20.69 -6.76
N HIS A 325 6.49 -21.52 -7.45
CA HIS A 325 7.58 -21.01 -8.27
C HIS A 325 6.99 -20.34 -9.51
N LEU A 326 7.60 -19.25 -9.97
CA LEU A 326 7.34 -18.73 -11.30
C LEU A 326 7.88 -19.75 -12.32
N PRO A 327 7.04 -20.35 -13.18
CA PRO A 327 7.53 -21.29 -14.18
C PRO A 327 8.41 -20.57 -15.21
N GLU A 328 9.21 -21.35 -15.95
CA GLU A 328 9.98 -20.82 -17.06
C GLU A 328 9.05 -20.18 -18.10
N MET A 329 9.45 -19.00 -18.58
CA MET A 329 8.70 -18.28 -19.61
C MET A 329 9.11 -18.76 -21.00
N ALA A 330 8.11 -18.86 -21.88
CA ALA A 330 8.29 -19.23 -23.27
C ALA A 330 7.62 -18.19 -24.18
N TYR A 331 8.09 -18.13 -25.44
CA TYR A 331 7.38 -17.41 -26.48
C TYR A 331 6.20 -18.25 -26.97
N THR A 332 5.01 -17.63 -27.03
CA THR A 332 3.77 -18.26 -27.48
C THR A 332 2.94 -17.24 -28.26
N ASP A 333 2.17 -17.70 -29.23
CA ASP A 333 1.29 -16.90 -30.09
C ASP A 333 -0.12 -16.69 -29.48
N ASP A 334 -0.32 -17.02 -28.20
CA ASP A 334 -1.59 -16.99 -27.43
C ASP A 334 -2.73 -17.89 -27.95
N ILE A 335 -2.66 -18.30 -29.21
CA ILE A 335 -3.67 -19.10 -29.90
C ILE A 335 -3.47 -20.60 -29.62
N SER A 336 -2.26 -21.02 -29.22
CA SER A 336 -1.98 -22.42 -28.90
C SER A 336 -2.86 -22.96 -27.75
N VAL A 337 -3.57 -24.05 -28.02
CA VAL A 337 -4.60 -24.68 -27.15
C VAL A 337 -3.97 -25.65 -26.12
N GLU A 338 -2.66 -25.55 -25.89
CA GLU A 338 -2.01 -26.45 -24.95
C GLU A 338 -2.57 -26.25 -23.54
N GLU A 339 -2.86 -27.37 -22.86
CA GLU A 339 -3.38 -27.27 -21.50
C GLU A 339 -2.31 -26.67 -20.60
N ASP A 340 -2.68 -25.57 -19.93
CA ASP A 340 -1.84 -24.98 -18.90
C ASP A 340 -1.38 -26.06 -17.90
N PRO A 341 -0.05 -26.19 -17.68
CA PRO A 341 0.49 -27.23 -16.82
C PRO A 341 -0.06 -27.07 -15.40
N LEU A 342 -0.39 -28.18 -14.76
CA LEU A 342 -0.79 -28.18 -13.35
C LEU A 342 0.47 -28.00 -12.50
N GLN A 343 0.52 -26.94 -11.71
CA GLN A 343 1.65 -26.67 -10.82
C GLN A 343 1.31 -27.06 -9.36
N ILE A 344 2.30 -27.62 -8.68
CA ILE A 344 2.22 -27.95 -7.25
C ILE A 344 2.78 -26.75 -6.45
N PRO A 345 2.07 -26.27 -5.41
CA PRO A 345 2.57 -25.20 -4.56
C PRO A 345 3.77 -25.66 -3.74
N ILE A 346 4.71 -24.73 -3.49
CA ILE A 346 5.82 -24.87 -2.53
C ILE A 346 5.24 -24.98 -1.12
N HIS A 347 4.30 -24.08 -0.80
CA HIS A 347 3.62 -24.02 0.48
C HIS A 347 2.14 -23.73 0.27
N THR A 348 1.29 -24.34 1.10
CA THR A 348 -0.15 -24.07 1.15
C THR A 348 -0.57 -23.89 2.60
N PHE A 349 -1.28 -22.80 2.86
CA PHE A 349 -1.83 -22.44 4.15
C PHE A 349 -3.35 -22.46 4.05
N PRO A 350 -4.04 -23.33 4.80
CA PRO A 350 -5.49 -23.32 4.81
C PRO A 350 -5.99 -22.04 5.49
N LEU A 351 -6.87 -21.32 4.80
CA LEU A 351 -7.64 -20.22 5.35
C LEU A 351 -8.92 -20.84 5.90
N GLY A 352 -9.12 -20.75 7.23
CA GLY A 352 -10.27 -21.36 7.93
C GLY A 352 -11.64 -20.76 7.61
N GLY A 353 -11.84 -20.18 6.42
CA GLY A 353 -13.08 -19.59 5.96
C GLY A 353 -12.88 -18.77 4.69
N LYS A 354 -13.99 -18.35 4.08
CA LYS A 354 -14.00 -17.62 2.80
C LYS A 354 -13.29 -16.27 2.88
N MET A 355 -12.44 -15.99 1.91
CA MET A 355 -11.83 -14.69 1.68
C MET A 355 -12.86 -13.59 1.38
N ARG A 356 -12.59 -12.38 1.85
CA ARG A 356 -13.42 -11.20 1.55
C ARG A 356 -12.88 -10.42 0.35
N VAL A 357 -13.78 -9.73 -0.37
CA VAL A 357 -13.40 -8.82 -1.46
C VAL A 357 -12.56 -7.68 -0.86
N GLY A 358 -11.34 -7.50 -1.35
CA GLY A 358 -10.35 -6.58 -0.76
C GLY A 358 -9.80 -7.04 0.59
N GLY A 359 -10.06 -8.28 0.98
CA GLY A 359 -9.58 -8.92 2.20
C GLY A 359 -8.11 -9.32 2.13
N MET A 360 -7.28 -8.60 1.40
CA MET A 360 -5.83 -8.79 1.37
C MET A 360 -5.14 -7.42 1.28
N SER A 361 -4.11 -7.21 2.09
CA SER A 361 -3.30 -6.00 2.06
C SER A 361 -2.38 -5.95 0.85
N ARG A 362 -1.71 -4.80 0.68
CA ARG A 362 -0.51 -4.72 -0.15
C ARG A 362 0.59 -5.62 0.44
N LEU A 363 1.48 -6.09 -0.41
CA LEU A 363 2.71 -6.75 0.02
C LEU A 363 3.65 -5.69 0.60
N ILE A 364 4.22 -5.98 1.75
CA ILE A 364 5.30 -5.19 2.34
C ILE A 364 6.54 -6.08 2.28
N THR A 365 7.53 -5.66 1.51
CA THR A 365 8.72 -6.46 1.25
C THR A 365 9.92 -5.74 1.83
N ASP A 366 10.70 -6.41 2.68
CA ASP A 366 12.01 -5.93 3.10
C ASP A 366 13.12 -6.80 2.48
N SER A 367 14.35 -6.74 3.00
CA SER A 367 15.45 -7.57 2.46
C SER A 367 15.34 -9.07 2.79
N GLN A 368 14.62 -9.45 3.84
CA GLN A 368 14.57 -10.81 4.40
C GLN A 368 13.22 -11.50 4.23
N GLU A 369 12.13 -10.73 4.21
CA GLU A 369 10.78 -11.28 4.22
C GLU A 369 9.76 -10.37 3.51
N THR A 370 8.67 -11.01 3.10
CA THR A 370 7.46 -10.34 2.61
C THR A 370 6.34 -10.56 3.61
N ARG A 371 5.71 -9.48 4.07
CA ARG A 371 4.54 -9.50 4.95
C ARG A 371 3.28 -9.12 4.19
N LEU A 372 2.17 -9.72 4.58
CA LEU A 372 0.84 -9.31 4.14
C LEU A 372 -0.21 -9.68 5.18
N VAL A 373 -1.35 -9.02 5.12
CA VAL A 373 -2.49 -9.25 6.00
C VAL A 373 -3.68 -9.72 5.17
N VAL A 374 -4.39 -10.71 5.70
CA VAL A 374 -5.52 -11.38 5.06
C VAL A 374 -6.73 -11.36 5.99
N LEU A 375 -7.91 -11.14 5.44
CA LEU A 375 -9.18 -11.25 6.13
C LEU A 375 -9.98 -12.41 5.55
N ASN A 376 -10.29 -13.38 6.41
CA ASN A 376 -11.24 -14.43 6.11
C ASN A 376 -12.48 -14.31 7.03
N GLY A 377 -13.43 -15.23 6.89
CA GLY A 377 -14.67 -15.23 7.68
C GLY A 377 -14.49 -15.29 9.20
N THR A 378 -13.33 -15.71 9.70
CA THR A 378 -13.05 -15.90 11.14
C THR A 378 -12.23 -14.78 11.76
N GLY A 379 -11.40 -14.09 10.97
CA GLY A 379 -10.42 -13.18 11.54
C GLY A 379 -9.49 -12.53 10.52
N ILE A 380 -8.63 -11.67 11.05
CA ILE A 380 -7.53 -11.01 10.34
C ILE A 380 -6.23 -11.72 10.70
N TYR A 381 -5.49 -12.19 9.69
CA TYR A 381 -4.27 -12.96 9.81
C TYR A 381 -3.12 -12.21 9.15
N GLU A 382 -2.00 -12.08 9.85
CA GLU A 382 -0.73 -11.65 9.24
C GLU A 382 0.01 -12.89 8.75
N PHE A 383 0.54 -12.83 7.53
CA PHE A 383 1.46 -13.81 6.99
C PHE A 383 2.84 -13.18 6.83
N VAL A 384 3.85 -13.91 7.28
CA VAL A 384 5.26 -13.57 7.10
C VAL A 384 5.88 -14.64 6.21
N ILE A 385 6.33 -14.24 5.02
CA ILE A 385 6.87 -15.10 3.98
C ILE A 385 8.38 -14.82 3.86
N PRO A 386 9.24 -15.70 4.40
CA PRO A 386 10.68 -15.56 4.24
C PRO A 386 11.10 -15.52 2.76
N HIS A 387 12.17 -14.79 2.47
CA HIS A 387 12.82 -14.81 1.16
C HIS A 387 13.58 -16.11 0.96
N ALA A 388 14.31 -16.54 1.98
CA ALA A 388 14.96 -17.84 2.03
C ALA A 388 13.97 -18.98 1.73
N ARG A 389 14.23 -19.71 0.64
CA ARG A 389 13.32 -20.71 0.06
C ARG A 389 13.14 -21.97 0.92
N ASP A 390 14.07 -22.20 1.82
CA ASP A 390 14.07 -23.32 2.77
C ASP A 390 13.22 -23.05 4.01
N LEU A 391 12.83 -21.80 4.26
CA LEU A 391 12.02 -21.41 5.40
C LEU A 391 10.53 -21.37 5.04
N ALA A 392 9.73 -22.08 5.84
CA ALA A 392 8.29 -22.07 5.70
C ALA A 392 7.70 -20.71 6.14
N PRO A 393 6.70 -20.17 5.42
CA PRO A 393 5.96 -19.01 5.88
C PRO A 393 5.25 -19.26 7.21
N THR A 394 5.03 -18.19 7.97
CA THR A 394 4.32 -18.23 9.26
C THR A 394 3.07 -17.37 9.20
N ALA A 395 2.06 -17.72 10.01
CA ALA A 395 0.79 -17.01 10.07
C ALA A 395 0.43 -16.69 11.52
N PHE A 396 -0.05 -15.47 11.78
CA PHE A 396 -0.43 -14.97 13.09
C PHE A 396 -1.86 -14.43 13.05
N LEU A 397 -2.74 -14.96 13.89
CA LEU A 397 -4.08 -14.40 14.08
C LEU A 397 -3.96 -13.06 14.83
N ARG A 398 -4.34 -11.96 14.19
CA ARG A 398 -4.27 -10.60 14.77
C ARG A 398 -5.60 -10.14 15.33
N VAL A 399 -6.70 -10.54 14.69
CA VAL A 399 -8.05 -10.16 15.11
C VAL A 399 -8.99 -11.37 14.98
N THR A 400 -9.75 -11.66 16.03
CA THR A 400 -10.86 -12.61 16.00
C THR A 400 -12.16 -11.84 15.81
N LEU A 401 -12.93 -12.19 14.78
CA LEU A 401 -14.24 -11.59 14.55
C LEU A 401 -15.31 -12.43 15.24
N LYS A 402 -16.13 -11.82 16.11
CA LYS A 402 -17.24 -12.54 16.75
C LYS A 402 -18.29 -13.03 15.76
N GLN A 403 -18.43 -12.33 14.65
CA GLN A 403 -19.41 -12.62 13.61
C GLN A 403 -18.73 -12.53 12.24
N GLU A 404 -19.09 -13.46 11.37
CA GLU A 404 -18.63 -13.44 10.00
C GLU A 404 -19.18 -12.18 9.30
N PRO A 405 -18.33 -11.30 8.73
CA PRO A 405 -18.79 -10.02 8.17
C PRO A 405 -19.39 -10.27 6.79
N ARG A 406 -20.62 -10.80 6.76
CA ARG A 406 -21.34 -11.15 5.53
C ARG A 406 -21.57 -9.89 4.69
N ASP A 407 -21.40 -10.03 3.39
CA ASP A 407 -21.55 -8.94 2.41
C ASP A 407 -20.64 -7.71 2.65
N ALA A 408 -19.60 -7.84 3.48
CA ALA A 408 -18.62 -6.80 3.67
C ALA A 408 -17.51 -6.88 2.61
N GLN A 409 -17.10 -5.70 2.14
CA GLN A 409 -15.81 -5.53 1.49
C GLN A 409 -14.80 -5.03 2.51
N ALA A 410 -13.53 -5.31 2.28
CA ALA A 410 -12.47 -4.90 3.17
C ALA A 410 -11.43 -4.05 2.45
N PHE A 411 -10.80 -3.18 3.23
CA PHE A 411 -9.44 -2.75 2.99
C PHE A 411 -8.59 -3.25 4.17
N LEU A 412 -7.39 -3.75 3.90
CA LEU A 412 -6.41 -4.17 4.92
C LEU A 412 -5.09 -3.43 4.72
N GLY A 413 -4.63 -2.78 5.77
CA GLY A 413 -3.25 -2.33 5.95
C GLY A 413 -2.46 -3.34 6.79
N LEU A 414 -1.36 -2.90 7.40
CA LEU A 414 -0.56 -3.69 8.34
C LEU A 414 -1.03 -3.51 9.80
N HIS A 415 -1.66 -2.39 10.11
CA HIS A 415 -2.09 -2.02 11.47
C HIS A 415 -3.56 -1.64 11.53
N LYS A 416 -4.21 -1.50 10.38
CA LYS A 416 -5.59 -1.02 10.25
C LYS A 416 -6.34 -1.86 9.23
N ALA A 417 -7.63 -2.00 9.44
CA ALA A 417 -8.57 -2.56 8.47
C ALA A 417 -9.85 -1.73 8.48
N ILE A 418 -10.55 -1.74 7.35
CA ILE A 418 -11.86 -1.10 7.22
C ILE A 418 -12.79 -2.09 6.56
N LEU A 419 -13.82 -2.52 7.28
CA LEU A 419 -14.89 -3.35 6.75
C LEU A 419 -16.04 -2.45 6.31
N ARG A 420 -16.34 -2.41 5.02
CA ARG A 420 -17.50 -1.68 4.46
C ARG A 420 -18.64 -2.66 4.21
N PHE A 421 -19.80 -2.38 4.80
CA PHE A 421 -21.02 -3.15 4.63
C PHE A 421 -21.90 -2.59 3.51
N ARG A 422 -22.84 -3.40 3.00
CA ARG A 422 -23.79 -2.99 1.96
C ARG A 422 -24.78 -1.91 2.40
N ASP A 423 -25.02 -1.79 3.71
CA ASP A 423 -25.90 -0.78 4.30
C ASP A 423 -25.28 0.64 4.32
N GLY A 424 -24.08 0.81 3.75
CA GLY A 424 -23.37 2.08 3.67
C GLY A 424 -22.60 2.43 4.94
N TYR A 425 -22.50 1.53 5.91
CA TYR A 425 -21.66 1.72 7.08
C TYR A 425 -20.28 1.08 6.90
N ALA A 426 -19.29 1.60 7.61
CA ALA A 426 -17.99 0.97 7.74
C ALA A 426 -17.54 0.82 9.19
N LEU A 427 -16.90 -0.31 9.48
CA LEU A 427 -16.29 -0.64 10.75
C LEU A 427 -14.76 -0.57 10.60
N PRO A 428 -14.12 0.42 11.22
CA PRO A 428 -12.67 0.52 11.24
C PRO A 428 -12.13 -0.37 12.39
N ILE A 429 -11.08 -1.12 12.12
CA ILE A 429 -10.43 -2.06 13.06
C ILE A 429 -8.94 -1.73 13.14
N GLY A 430 -8.39 -1.61 14.35
CA GLY A 430 -6.96 -1.44 14.59
C GLY A 430 -6.33 -2.71 15.17
N TYR A 431 -5.11 -3.04 14.75
CA TYR A 431 -4.32 -4.17 15.25
C TYR A 431 -2.82 -3.88 15.09
N SER A 432 -1.97 -4.77 15.60
CA SER A 432 -0.51 -4.62 15.50
C SER A 432 0.13 -5.90 14.97
N CYS A 433 1.04 -5.74 14.00
CA CYS A 433 1.83 -6.81 13.41
C CYS A 433 3.25 -6.91 14.00
N ARG A 434 3.61 -6.02 14.94
CA ARG A 434 4.98 -5.94 15.48
C ARG A 434 5.28 -6.97 16.57
N ASN A 435 4.27 -7.45 17.30
CA ASN A 435 4.47 -8.37 18.42
C ASN A 435 3.74 -9.69 18.18
N PRO A 436 4.43 -10.81 17.88
CA PRO A 436 3.80 -12.11 17.66
C PRO A 436 3.16 -12.69 18.93
N LEU A 437 3.54 -12.21 20.12
CA LEU A 437 3.04 -12.72 21.42
C LEU A 437 1.77 -12.00 21.91
N GLN A 438 1.26 -11.03 21.16
CA GLN A 438 0.05 -10.31 21.56
C GLN A 438 -1.19 -11.16 21.27
N ASP A 439 -2.03 -11.35 22.28
CA ASP A 439 -3.32 -12.03 22.13
C ASP A 439 -4.16 -11.35 21.03
N PRO A 440 -4.88 -12.13 20.20
CA PRO A 440 -5.68 -11.58 19.12
C PRO A 440 -6.79 -10.68 19.67
N LEU A 441 -6.97 -9.51 19.06
CA LEU A 441 -8.04 -8.60 19.44
C LEU A 441 -9.40 -9.22 19.09
N LEU A 442 -10.30 -9.28 20.06
CA LEU A 442 -11.67 -9.72 19.83
C LEU A 442 -12.52 -8.52 19.40
N VAL A 443 -13.04 -8.53 18.18
CA VAL A 443 -13.85 -7.43 17.64
C VAL A 443 -15.31 -7.85 17.54
N GLU A 444 -16.15 -7.03 18.16
CA GLU A 444 -17.60 -7.08 18.03
C GLU A 444 -18.08 -5.99 17.09
N ASP A 445 -18.88 -6.38 16.11
CA ASP A 445 -19.55 -5.44 15.23
C ASP A 445 -20.75 -4.82 15.94
N THR A 446 -20.51 -3.68 16.60
CA THR A 446 -21.59 -2.90 17.22
C THR A 446 -21.88 -1.64 16.40
N PRO A 447 -23.16 -1.23 16.25
CA PRO A 447 -23.52 -0.02 15.51
C PRO A 447 -22.76 1.24 15.96
N SER A 448 -22.39 1.31 17.24
CA SER A 448 -21.67 2.44 17.84
C SER A 448 -20.21 2.61 17.38
N MET A 449 -19.64 1.59 16.75
CA MET A 449 -18.28 1.61 16.21
C MET A 449 -18.25 1.93 14.71
N ARG A 450 -19.41 1.90 14.06
CA ARG A 450 -19.52 2.13 12.62
C ARG A 450 -19.65 3.62 12.31
N PHE A 451 -19.12 4.02 11.16
CA PHE A 451 -19.38 5.34 10.58
C PHE A 451 -20.12 5.19 9.24
N LYS A 452 -20.95 6.17 8.90
CA LYS A 452 -21.72 6.17 7.65
C LYS A 452 -20.87 6.72 6.51
N ILE A 453 -20.91 6.04 5.37
CA ILE A 453 -20.29 6.47 4.12
C ILE A 453 -21.43 6.78 3.14
N PRO A 454 -21.52 7.99 2.59
CA PRO A 454 -22.66 8.37 1.78
C PRO A 454 -22.62 7.76 0.37
N GLY A 455 -23.80 7.44 -0.15
CA GLY A 455 -24.03 7.09 -1.56
C GLY A 455 -23.92 5.60 -1.90
N ASP A 456 -24.25 5.29 -3.14
CA ASP A 456 -24.29 3.92 -3.65
C ASP A 456 -22.93 3.50 -4.20
N PHE A 457 -22.31 2.52 -3.55
CA PHE A 457 -20.99 2.03 -3.93
C PHE A 457 -21.04 0.94 -4.99
N MET A 458 -19.92 0.81 -5.72
CA MET A 458 -19.66 -0.34 -6.56
C MET A 458 -19.51 -1.61 -5.70
N PRO A 459 -20.38 -2.63 -5.87
CA PRO A 459 -20.42 -3.82 -4.99
C PRO A 459 -19.24 -4.77 -5.16
N TYR A 460 -18.40 -4.58 -6.19
CA TYR A 460 -17.22 -5.40 -6.47
C TYR A 460 -15.90 -4.63 -6.31
N ARG A 461 -15.95 -3.34 -5.95
CA ARG A 461 -14.74 -2.50 -5.79
C ARG A 461 -14.49 -2.22 -4.30
N PRO A 462 -13.48 -2.86 -3.69
CA PRO A 462 -13.13 -2.60 -2.30
C PRO A 462 -12.66 -1.15 -2.11
N PRO A 463 -12.75 -0.63 -0.88
CA PRO A 463 -12.04 0.61 -0.53
C PRO A 463 -10.56 0.54 -0.87
N ILE A 464 -9.97 1.68 -1.22
CA ILE A 464 -8.52 1.83 -1.40
C ILE A 464 -8.02 2.77 -0.32
N MET A 465 -6.98 2.41 0.40
CA MET A 465 -6.43 3.27 1.45
C MET A 465 -4.92 3.32 1.37
N ASP A 466 -4.39 4.49 1.74
CA ASP A 466 -3.01 4.66 2.14
C ASP A 466 -3.00 4.74 3.67
N GLU A 467 -2.51 3.67 4.29
CA GLU A 467 -2.48 3.54 5.74
C GLU A 467 -1.52 4.55 6.39
N GLY A 468 -0.39 4.83 5.72
CA GLY A 468 0.65 5.72 6.21
C GLY A 468 0.15 7.14 6.45
N VAL A 469 -0.77 7.62 5.61
CA VAL A 469 -1.41 8.95 5.80
C VAL A 469 -2.86 8.88 6.29
N GLY A 470 -3.41 7.68 6.44
CA GLY A 470 -4.79 7.48 6.89
C GLY A 470 -5.81 8.02 5.88
N ARG A 471 -5.55 7.89 4.58
CA ARG A 471 -6.46 8.37 3.53
C ARG A 471 -7.14 7.21 2.84
N LEU A 472 -8.45 7.30 2.73
CA LEU A 472 -9.30 6.27 2.18
C LEU A 472 -10.10 6.82 1.00
N THR A 473 -10.25 6.04 -0.06
CA THR A 473 -11.05 6.38 -1.22
C THR A 473 -12.10 5.30 -1.53
N TYR A 474 -13.26 5.75 -1.99
CA TYR A 474 -14.37 4.91 -2.42
C TYR A 474 -14.83 5.31 -3.81
N LEU A 475 -15.04 4.33 -4.69
CA LEU A 475 -15.68 4.53 -5.98
C LEU A 475 -17.18 4.27 -5.89
N GLN A 476 -17.98 5.28 -6.19
CA GLN A 476 -19.44 5.20 -6.29
C GLN A 476 -19.87 4.65 -7.66
N ARG A 477 -21.10 4.11 -7.76
CA ARG A 477 -21.63 3.54 -9.02
C ARG A 477 -21.74 4.55 -10.15
N ASN A 478 -22.01 5.81 -9.83
CA ASN A 478 -22.05 6.89 -10.81
C ASN A 478 -20.66 7.27 -11.35
N GLY A 479 -19.57 6.77 -10.74
CA GLY A 479 -18.20 7.09 -11.11
C GLY A 479 -17.57 8.21 -10.27
N ASN A 480 -18.26 8.69 -9.23
CA ASN A 480 -17.70 9.66 -8.30
C ASN A 480 -16.76 8.99 -7.31
N ILE A 481 -15.78 9.75 -6.81
CA ILE A 481 -14.85 9.29 -5.79
C ILE A 481 -15.13 10.01 -4.48
N ILE A 482 -15.31 9.27 -3.39
CA ILE A 482 -15.31 9.83 -2.03
C ILE A 482 -13.93 9.65 -1.44
N VAL A 483 -13.37 10.72 -0.87
CA VAL A 483 -12.13 10.69 -0.11
C VAL A 483 -12.44 10.99 1.35
N ILE A 484 -11.91 10.15 2.24
CA ILE A 484 -12.03 10.27 3.69
C ILE A 484 -10.61 10.36 4.26
N ASP A 485 -10.31 11.48 4.93
CA ASP A 485 -9.02 11.72 5.58
C ASP A 485 -9.14 11.47 7.10
N PHE A 486 -8.50 10.41 7.60
CA PHE A 486 -8.39 10.13 9.03
C PHE A 486 -7.16 10.78 9.68
N GLY A 487 -6.19 11.22 8.87
CA GLY A 487 -4.92 11.80 9.33
C GLY A 487 -4.83 13.32 9.25
N LYS A 488 -5.94 14.05 9.35
CA LYS A 488 -5.88 15.52 9.34
C LYS A 488 -5.26 16.05 10.63
N TYR A 489 -3.96 16.33 10.57
CA TYR A 489 -3.29 17.24 11.48
C TYR A 489 -3.75 18.68 11.18
N SER A 490 -4.41 19.33 12.12
CA SER A 490 -4.74 20.76 12.02
C SER A 490 -3.65 21.60 12.66
N ARG A 491 -2.91 22.36 11.84
CA ARG A 491 -1.90 23.34 12.31
C ARG A 491 -2.47 24.41 13.23
N HIS A 492 -3.78 24.67 13.15
CA HIS A 492 -4.46 25.75 13.87
C HIS A 492 -5.07 25.32 15.20
N GLY A 493 -4.92 24.04 15.58
CA GLY A 493 -5.43 23.51 16.85
C GLY A 493 -4.39 23.38 17.98
N ALA A 494 -3.15 23.83 17.77
CA ALA A 494 -2.04 23.71 18.71
C ALA A 494 -1.41 25.06 19.05
#